data_AF-A0A7X8Z5D9-F1
#
_entry.id   AF-A0A7X8Z5D9-F1
#
_cell.length_a   1.000
_cell.length_b   1.000
_cell.length_c   1.000
_cell.angle_alpha   90.00
_cell.angle_beta   90.00
_cell.angle_gamma   90.00
#
_symmetry.space_group_name_H-M   'P 1'
#
loop_
_entity.id
_entity.type
_entity.pdbx_description
1 polymer ?
#
loop_
_entity_poly.entity_id
_entity_poly.type
_entity_poly.pdbx_seq_one_letter_code
_entity_poly.pdbx_strand_id
1 'polypeptide(L)' 'MVDRLLVLSASIGAGHLKAAEAVCGAFKECHPEKNVVHVDFLKYCDPVVSKLLEESYYFLTSRLVRK' A
#
# COMPACT_ATOMS: atom_id res chain seq x y z
N MET A 1 -10.13 -20.71 -9.84
CA MET A 1 -9.75 -19.52 -10.62
C MET A 1 -9.95 -18.31 -9.72
N VAL A 2 -9.06 -17.30 -9.75
CA VAL A 2 -9.21 -16.10 -8.92
C VAL A 2 -10.04 -15.07 -9.68
N ASP A 3 -11.18 -14.66 -9.12
CA ASP A 3 -12.15 -13.75 -9.75
C ASP A 3 -12.05 -12.31 -9.22
N ARG A 4 -11.38 -12.12 -8.07
CA ARG A 4 -11.23 -10.82 -7.40
C ARG A 4 -9.83 -10.67 -6.81
N LEU A 5 -9.26 -9.48 -6.95
CA LEU A 5 -7.99 -9.10 -6.32
C LEU A 5 -8.22 -7.94 -5.35
N LEU A 6 -7.75 -8.09 -4.12
CA LEU A 6 -7.66 -7.02 -3.14
C LEU A 6 -6.19 -6.67 -2.94
N VAL A 7 -5.83 -5.42 -3.18
CA VAL A 7 -4.50 -4.88 -2.92
C VAL A 7 -4.58 -4.00 -1.68
N LEU A 8 -3.88 -4.39 -0.62
CA LEU A 8 -3.75 -3.61 0.60
C LEU A 8 -2.42 -2.86 0.60
N SER A 9 -2.46 -1.55 0.75
CA SER A 9 -1.27 -0.71 0.93
C SER A 9 -1.27 -0.01 2.28
N ALA A 10 -0.07 0.30 2.77
CA ALA A 10 0.15 1.30 3.82
C ALA A 10 0.80 2.52 3.16
N SER A 11 0.15 3.68 3.12
CA SER A 11 0.75 4.92 2.62
C SER A 11 1.81 5.53 3.56
N ILE A 12 2.76 4.71 4.01
CA ILE A 12 3.97 5.16 4.71
C ILE A 12 4.98 5.61 3.63
N GLY A 13 4.68 6.76 3.01
CA GLY A 13 5.41 7.31 1.86
C GLY A 13 4.83 6.96 0.48
N ALA A 14 5.28 7.70 -0.56
CA ALA A 14 4.70 7.66 -1.90
C ALA A 14 4.91 6.32 -2.66
N GLY A 15 5.92 5.54 -2.28
CA GLY A 15 6.31 4.31 -2.99
C GLY A 15 5.28 3.18 -2.88
N HIS A 16 4.67 3.01 -1.71
CA HIS A 16 3.72 1.92 -1.46
C HIS A 16 2.39 2.11 -2.22
N LEU A 17 1.92 3.35 -2.30
CA LEU A 17 0.74 3.69 -3.09
C LEU A 17 0.99 3.42 -4.58
N LYS A 18 2.13 3.87 -5.11
CA LYS A 18 2.49 3.66 -6.52
C LYS A 18 2.68 2.19 -6.88
N ALA A 19 3.28 1.40 -5.99
CA ALA A 19 3.40 -0.04 -6.19
C ALA A 19 2.03 -0.73 -6.25
N ALA A 20 1.10 -0.35 -5.36
CA ALA A 20 -0.24 -0.90 -5.36
C ALA A 20 -1.04 -0.52 -6.61
N GLU A 21 -0.93 0.75 -7.06
CA GLU A 21 -1.51 1.21 -8.33
C GLU A 21 -0.98 0.41 -9.52
N ALA A 22 0.33 0.17 -9.59
CA ALA A 22 0.97 -0.60 -10.66
C ALA A 22 0.48 -2.05 -10.72
N VAL A 23 0.36 -2.72 -9.55
CA VAL A 23 -0.18 -4.08 -9.47
C VAL A 23 -1.65 -4.11 -9.92
N CYS A 24 -2.46 -3.15 -9.51
CA CYS A 24 -3.85 -3.06 -9.95
C CYS A 24 -3.98 -2.83 -11.46
N GLY A 25 -3.13 -1.98 -12.02
CA GLY A 25 -3.07 -1.72 -13.46
C GLY A 25 -2.73 -2.99 -14.23
N ALA A 26 -1.61 -3.64 -13.88
CA ALA A 26 -1.18 -4.88 -14.53
C ALA A 26 -2.25 -5.99 -14.44
N PHE A 27 -2.92 -6.13 -13.30
CA PHE A 27 -3.98 -7.12 -13.15
C PHE A 27 -5.19 -6.84 -14.06
N LYS A 28 -5.60 -5.57 -14.19
CA LYS A 28 -6.69 -5.17 -15.10
C LYS A 28 -6.32 -5.35 -16.57
N GLU A 29 -5.07 -5.14 -16.95
CA GLU A 29 -4.60 -5.37 -18.31
C GLU A 29 -4.66 -6.87 -18.68
N CYS A 30 -4.26 -7.75 -17.76
CA CYS A 30 -4.31 -9.20 -17.98
C CYS A 30 -5.74 -9.78 -17.85
N HIS A 31 -6.59 -9.18 -17.02
CA HIS A 31 -7.93 -9.67 -16.70
C HIS A 31 -8.96 -8.53 -16.62
N PRO A 32 -9.37 -7.96 -17.78
CA PRO A 32 -10.28 -6.81 -17.83
C PRO A 32 -11.66 -7.08 -17.21
N GLU A 33 -12.11 -8.33 -17.24
CA GLU A 33 -13.39 -8.79 -16.73
C GLU A 33 -13.41 -8.96 -15.20
N LYS A 34 -12.24 -8.92 -14.54
CA LYS A 34 -12.10 -9.23 -13.11
C LYS A 34 -12.08 -7.97 -12.26
N ASN A 35 -12.57 -8.11 -11.03
CA ASN A 35 -12.63 -7.01 -10.09
C ASN A 35 -11.29 -6.86 -9.35
N VAL A 36 -10.73 -5.66 -9.35
CA VAL A 36 -9.61 -5.30 -8.47
C VAL A 36 -9.99 -4.10 -7.62
N VAL A 37 -9.66 -4.18 -6.34
CA VAL A 37 -9.87 -3.11 -5.36
C VAL A 37 -8.54 -2.82 -4.69
N HIS A 38 -8.18 -1.54 -4.64
CA HIS A 38 -7.03 -1.05 -3.88
C HIS A 38 -7.54 -0.33 -2.64
N VAL A 39 -7.08 -0.79 -1.47
CA VAL A 39 -7.40 -0.21 -0.17
C VAL A 39 -6.09 0.23 0.50
N ASP A 40 -5.99 1.52 0.78
CA ASP A 40 -4.98 2.04 1.69
C ASP A 40 -5.52 1.97 3.12
N PHE A 41 -5.05 0.98 3.88
CA PHE A 41 -5.62 0.72 5.21
C PHE A 41 -5.30 1.84 6.20
N LEU A 42 -4.24 2.63 5.97
CA LEU A 42 -3.94 3.77 6.83
C LEU A 42 -5.02 4.85 6.79
N LYS A 43 -5.79 4.94 5.69
CA LYS A 43 -6.97 5.82 5.62
C LYS A 43 -8.12 5.36 6.52
N TYR A 44 -8.10 4.10 6.95
CA TYR A 44 -9.08 3.53 7.87
C TYR A 44 -8.59 3.55 9.33
N CYS A 45 -7.33 3.90 9.56
CA CYS A 45 -6.81 4.15 10.89
C CYS A 45 -7.14 5.57 11.34
N ASP A 46 -7.23 5.77 12.65
CA ASP A 46 -7.26 7.11 13.21
C ASP A 46 -6.01 7.89 12.75
N PRO A 47 -6.14 9.18 12.36
CA PRO A 47 -5.00 9.98 11.89
C PRO A 47 -3.80 9.96 12.85
N VAL A 48 -4.04 9.87 14.16
CA VAL A 48 -2.99 9.77 15.18
C VAL A 48 -2.22 8.46 15.06
N VAL A 49 -2.93 7.34 14.87
CA VAL A 49 -2.34 6.01 14.69
C VAL A 49 -1.58 5.94 13.37
N SER A 50 -2.15 6.47 12.29
CA SER A 50 -1.48 6.52 10.99
C SER A 50 -0.15 7.26 11.07
N LYS A 51 -0.14 8.43 11.74
CA LYS A 51 1.07 9.24 11.91
C LYS A 51 2.12 8.54 12.78
N LEU A 52 1.70 7.89 13.87
CA LEU A 52 2.61 7.14 14.74
C LEU A 52 3.29 5.98 14.00
N LEU A 53 2.54 5.25 13.16
CA LEU A 53 3.07 4.16 12.33
C LEU A 53 4.07 4.68 11.29
N GLU A 54 3.74 5.80 10.66
CA GLU A 54 4.63 6.45 9.69
C GLU A 54 5.95 6.90 10.33
N GLU A 55 5.89 7.62 11.45
CA GLU A 55 7.07 8.08 12.20
C GLU A 55 7.92 6.90 12.70
N SER A 56 7.29 5.84 13.22
CA SER A 56 7.98 4.65 13.70
C SER A 56 8.74 3.94 12.56
N TYR A 57 8.13 3.84 11.38
CA TYR A 57 8.77 3.24 10.21
C TYR A 57 9.97 4.06 9.73
N TYR A 58 9.85 5.39 9.64
CA TYR A 58 10.98 6.26 9.27
C TYR A 58 12.11 6.19 10.31
N PHE A 59 11.78 6.13 11.60
CA PHE A 59 12.78 5.97 12.66
C PHE A 59 13.55 4.65 12.53
N LEU A 60 12.85 3.54 12.27
CA LEU A 60 13.46 2.22 12.11
C LEU A 60 14.34 2.15 10.85
N THR A 61 13.84 2.66 9.72
CA THR A 61 14.56 2.61 8.44
C THR A 61 15.77 3.55 8.41
N SER A 62 15.68 4.75 8.98
CA SER A 62 16.82 5.67 9.10
C SER A 62 17.97 5.12 9.97
N ARG A 63 17.65 4.23 10.93
CA ARG A 63 18.65 3.51 11.71
C ARG A 63 19.31 2.36 10.96
N LEU A 64 18.61 1.73 10.03
CA LEU A 64 19.14 0.62 9.22
C LEU A 64 20.07 1.10 8.09
N VAL A 65 19.83 2.30 7.55
CA VAL A 65 20.66 2.88 6.47
C VAL A 65 21.98 3.47 6.99
N ARG A 66 22.11 3.73 8.30
CA ARG A 66 23.31 4.32 8.93
C ARG A 66 24.44 3.30 9.21
N LYS A 67 24.55 2.22 8.44
CA LYS A 67 25.67 1.26 8.54
C LYS A 67 26.66 1.42 7.39
#